data_AF-A0ABD3SKS0-F1
#
_entry.id   AF-A0ABD3SKS0-F1
#
_cell.length_a   1.000
_cell.length_b   1.000
_cell.length_c   1.000
_cell.angle_alpha   90.00
_cell.angle_beta   90.00
_cell.angle_gamma   90.00
#
_symmetry.space_group_name_H-M   'P 1'
#
loop_
_entity.id
_entity.type
_entity.pdbx_description
1 polymer ?
#
loop_
_entity_poly.entity_id
_entity_poly.type
_entity_poly.pdbx_seq_one_letter_code
_entity_poly.pdbx_strand_id
1 'polypeptide(L)' 'MGLTGKLVAAIEFRAGGDVFHELITHKPHHVSTITPKNIQSCDLHEGEFGKVGSVIFWRYTHGKSV' A
#
# COMPACT_ATOMS: atom_id res chain seq x y z
N MET A 1 -18.97 -13.13 22.57
CA MET A 1 -18.63 -11.82 21.94
C MET A 1 -17.13 -11.81 21.66
N GLY A 2 -16.71 -11.61 20.41
CA GLY A 2 -15.31 -11.67 19.99
C GLY A 2 -15.13 -11.16 18.57
N LEU A 3 -15.16 -9.83 18.39
CA LEU A 3 -14.98 -9.17 17.08
C LEU A 3 -13.55 -8.63 16.89
N THR A 4 -12.71 -8.68 17.92
CA THR A 4 -11.34 -8.20 17.86
C THR A 4 -10.39 -9.32 17.44
N GLY A 5 -9.59 -9.09 16.41
CA GLY A 5 -8.55 -9.99 15.95
C GLY A 5 -7.36 -9.21 15.37
N LYS A 6 -6.16 -9.78 15.46
CA LYS A 6 -4.93 -9.25 14.87
C LYS A 6 -4.29 -10.34 14.02
N LEU A 7 -4.08 -10.04 12.73
CA LEU A 7 -3.34 -10.89 11.81
C LEU A 7 -1.95 -10.28 11.57
N VAL A 8 -0.92 -11.12 11.56
CA VAL A 8 0.47 -10.70 11.31
C VAL A 8 1.08 -11.67 10.29
N ALA A 9 1.75 -11.13 9.27
CA ALA A 9 2.50 -11.89 8.28
C ALA A 9 3.86 -11.23 8.08
N ALA A 10 4.90 -12.04 7.89
CA ALA A 10 6.26 -11.59 7.61
C ALA A 10 6.85 -12.44 6.49
N ILE A 11 7.55 -11.79 5.56
CA ILE A 11 8.26 -12.43 4.44
C ILE A 11 9.63 -11.79 4.31
N GLU A 12 10.62 -12.56 3.86
CA GLU A 12 11.95 -12.01 3.55
C GLU A 12 11.90 -11.18 2.27
N PHE A 13 12.44 -9.97 2.32
CA PHE A 13 12.52 -9.07 1.17
C PHE A 13 13.97 -8.81 0.79
N ARG A 14 14.37 -9.26 -0.39
CA ARG A 14 15.78 -9.25 -0.82
C ARG A 14 16.27 -7.91 -1.37
N ALA A 15 15.38 -6.98 -1.72
CA ALA A 15 15.71 -5.77 -2.49
C ALA A 15 15.89 -4.50 -1.65
N GLY A 16 16.12 -4.62 -0.34
CA GLY A 16 16.35 -3.50 0.57
C GLY A 16 15.05 -2.99 1.24
N GLY A 17 14.99 -3.07 2.57
CA GLY A 17 13.80 -2.66 3.33
C GLY A 17 13.59 -1.14 3.38
N ASP A 18 14.68 -0.38 3.28
CA ASP A 18 14.71 1.07 3.16
C ASP A 18 14.03 1.55 1.86
N VAL A 19 14.34 0.91 0.73
CA VAL A 19 13.72 1.21 -0.57
C VAL A 19 12.22 0.94 -0.53
N PHE A 20 11.81 -0.19 0.06
CA PHE A 20 10.38 -0.51 0.22
C PHE A 20 9.67 0.49 1.13
N HIS A 21 10.32 0.89 2.23
CA HIS A 21 9.77 1.90 3.15
C HIS A 21 9.62 3.27 2.47
N GLU A 22 10.61 3.72 1.70
CA GLU A 22 10.53 4.97 0.94
C GLU A 22 9.41 4.94 -0.10
N LEU A 23 9.28 3.81 -0.82
CA LEU A 23 8.23 3.61 -1.82
C LEU A 23 6.84 3.77 -1.21
N ILE A 24 6.55 3.08 -0.11
CA ILE A 24 5.22 3.12 0.50
C ILE A 24 4.94 4.46 1.20
N THR A 25 5.97 5.08 1.79
CA THR A 25 5.81 6.32 2.56
C THR A 25 5.72 7.54 1.65
N HIS A 26 6.68 7.73 0.75
CA HIS A 26 6.85 8.97 -0.01
C HIS A 26 6.39 8.87 -1.47
N LYS A 27 6.37 7.67 -2.05
CA LYS A 27 6.03 7.46 -3.47
C LYS A 27 4.95 6.39 -3.67
N PRO A 28 3.84 6.40 -2.91
CA PRO A 28 2.83 5.34 -2.96
C PRO A 28 2.16 5.22 -4.34
N HIS A 29 2.11 6.31 -5.12
CA HIS A 29 1.58 6.30 -6.48
C HIS A 29 2.38 5.41 -7.45
N HIS A 30 3.66 5.12 -7.20
CA HIS A 30 4.43 4.17 -8.01
C HIS A 30 3.98 2.72 -7.81
N VAL A 31 3.28 2.40 -6.71
CA VAL A 31 2.82 1.04 -6.43
C VAL A 31 1.85 0.54 -7.50
N SER A 32 1.00 1.42 -8.05
CA SER A 32 0.10 1.06 -9.15
C SER A 32 0.85 0.69 -10.43
N THR A 33 2.04 1.26 -10.66
CA THR A 33 2.91 0.88 -11.79
C THR A 33 3.64 -0.44 -11.52
N ILE A 34 4.03 -0.70 -10.27
CA ILE A 34 4.75 -1.93 -9.87
C ILE A 34 3.81 -3.13 -9.89
N THR A 35 2.55 -2.96 -9.48
CA THR A 35 1.57 -4.05 -9.39
C THR A 35 0.18 -3.65 -9.91
N PRO A 36 0.05 -3.33 -11.22
CA PRO A 36 -1.19 -2.80 -11.80
C PRO A 36 -2.39 -3.75 -11.70
N LYS A 37 -2.12 -5.06 -11.60
CA LYS A 37 -3.16 -6.08 -11.42
C LYS A 37 -3.82 -6.00 -10.05
N ASN A 38 -3.04 -5.69 -9.01
CA ASN A 38 -3.51 -5.63 -7.64
C ASN A 38 -3.97 -4.22 -7.27
N ILE A 39 -3.21 -3.19 -7.68
CA ILE A 39 -3.47 -1.78 -7.38
C ILE A 39 -3.50 -1.01 -8.70
N GLN A 40 -4.64 -0.41 -9.02
CA GLN A 40 -4.86 0.30 -10.28
C GLN A 40 -4.61 1.80 -10.17
N SER A 41 -4.89 2.41 -9.02
CA SER A 41 -4.60 3.83 -8.78
C SER A 41 -4.33 4.12 -7.30
N CYS A 42 -3.61 5.22 -7.06
CA CYS A 42 -3.28 5.76 -5.76
C CYS A 42 -3.29 7.28 -5.88
N ASP A 43 -4.37 7.88 -5.41
CA ASP A 43 -4.69 9.28 -5.61
C ASP A 43 -4.63 10.00 -4.26
N LEU A 44 -3.92 11.14 -4.20
CA LEU A 44 -3.85 11.96 -2.99
C LEU A 44 -5.18 12.69 -2.79
N HIS A 45 -5.84 12.45 -1.65
CA HIS A 45 -7.09 13.10 -1.32
C HIS A 45 -6.88 14.35 -0.46
N GLU A 46 -6.04 14.24 0.57
CA GLU A 46 -5.71 15.35 1.48
C GLU A 46 -4.24 15.30 1.91
N GLY A 47 -3.66 16.48 2.14
CA GLY A 47 -2.30 16.64 2.63
C GLY A 47 -1.24 16.47 1.54
N GLU A 48 -0.13 15.82 1.89
CA GLU A 48 1.02 15.58 1.02
C GLU A 48 1.54 14.14 1.22
N PHE A 49 2.04 13.51 0.16
CA PHE A 49 2.64 12.18 0.28
C PHE A 49 3.82 12.18 1.25
N GLY A 50 3.86 11.18 2.13
CA GLY A 50 4.93 11.02 3.13
C GLY A 50 4.84 11.96 4.33
N LYS A 51 3.73 12.67 4.51
CA LYS A 51 3.44 13.43 5.73
C LYS A 51 2.40 12.72 6.57
N VAL A 52 2.62 12.71 7.89
CA VAL A 52 1.63 12.20 8.84
C VAL A 52 0.34 13.01 8.71
N GLY A 53 -0.79 12.31 8.60
CA GLY A 53 -2.10 12.93 8.39
C GLY A 53 -2.55 13.00 6.93
N SER A 54 -1.75 12.55 5.96
CA SER A 54 -2.19 12.45 4.56
C SER A 54 -3.29 11.42 4.37
N VAL A 55 -4.28 11.74 3.53
CA VAL A 55 -5.36 10.82 3.13
C VAL A 55 -5.13 10.39 1.70
N ILE A 56 -5.09 9.09 1.46
CA ILE A 56 -4.82 8.49 0.14
C ILE A 56 -6.00 7.62 -0.26
N PHE A 57 -6.51 7.83 -1.47
CA PHE A 57 -7.51 6.99 -2.10
C PHE A 57 -6.84 5.89 -2.93
N TRP A 58 -7.06 4.63 -2.55
CA TRP A 58 -6.52 3.47 -3.26
C TRP A 58 -7.61 2.76 -4.06
N ARG A 59 -7.34 2.54 -5.35
CA ARG A 59 -8.13 1.63 -6.18
C ARG A 59 -7.38 0.31 -6.29
N TYR A 60 -7.97 -0.76 -5.75
CA TYR A 60 -7.36 -2.09 -5.74
C TYR A 60 -8.38 -3.18 -6.05
N THR A 61 -7.88 -4.34 -6.51
CA THR A 61 -8.67 -5.56 -6.70
C THR A 61 -8.19 -6.60 -5.69
N HIS A 62 -9.12 -7.24 -4.98
CA HIS A 62 -8.83 -8.32 -4.06
C HIS A 62 -9.63 -9.57 -4.40
N GLY A 63 -8.98 -10.73 -4.45
CA GLY A 63 -9.56 -11.98 -4.91
C GLY A 63 -9.34 -12.24 -6.40
N LYS A 64 -9.37 -13.51 -6.82
CA LYS A 64 -9.37 -13.87 -8.23
C LYS A 64 -10.76 -13.61 -8.81
N SER A 65 -10.85 -12.91 -9.94
CA SER A 65 -11.86 -13.29 -10.92
C SER A 65 -11.56 -14.74 -11.29
N VAL A 66 -12.48 -15.64 -10.93
CA VAL A 66 -12.45 -17.05 -11.31
C VAL A 66 -12.34 -17.18 -12.82
#